data_AF-A0AAC9UIS9-F1
#
_entry.id   AF-A0AAC9UIS9-F1
#
_cell.length_a   1.000
_cell.length_b   1.000
_cell.length_c   1.000
_cell.angle_alpha   90.00
_cell.angle_beta   90.00
_cell.angle_gamma   90.00
#
_symmetry.space_group_name_H-M   'P 1'
#
loop_
_entity.id
_entity.type
_entity.pdbx_description
1 polymer ?
#
loop_
_entity_poly.entity_id
_entity_poly.type
_entity_poly.pdbx_seq_one_letter_code
_entity_poly.pdbx_strand_id
1 'polypeptide(L)'
;MQARLGEFELATKTHQHGWQHYDLSDAFPNWMMNQKRITPYFKRPGLLKTKYSYFFEDLVEQIITNIEPSHTEKDVLCLSSCGTLFGFLSISDLLKAISKRVTGRVVLFFPGEKIDNVFRLLDATDGWGYQATTISN
;
A
#
# COMPACT_ATOMS: atom_id res chain seq x y z
N MET A 1 -11.79 -6.16 -8.27
CA MET A 1 -10.42 -6.35 -7.77
C MET A 1 -10.33 -7.45 -6.71
N GLN A 2 -11.26 -7.52 -5.75
CA GLN A 2 -11.24 -8.55 -4.71
C GLN A 2 -11.29 -10.01 -5.22
N ALA A 3 -12.03 -10.30 -6.29
CA ALA A 3 -12.04 -11.67 -6.86
C ALA A 3 -10.66 -12.13 -7.34
N ARG A 4 -9.84 -11.23 -7.90
CA ARG A 4 -8.49 -11.57 -8.36
C ARG A 4 -7.51 -11.75 -7.20
N LEU A 5 -7.73 -11.08 -6.08
CA LEU A 5 -6.87 -11.22 -4.89
C LEU A 5 -6.83 -12.68 -4.41
N GLY A 6 -8.00 -13.32 -4.33
CA GLY A 6 -8.10 -14.72 -3.92
C GLY A 6 -7.45 -15.71 -4.89
N GLU A 7 -7.54 -15.45 -6.21
CA GLU A 7 -6.86 -16.26 -7.22
C GLU A 7 -5.34 -16.18 -7.10
N PHE A 8 -4.81 -14.97 -6.87
CA PHE A 8 -3.39 -14.76 -6.63
C PHE A 8 -2.91 -15.43 -5.35
N GLU A 9 -3.64 -15.27 -4.26
CA GLU A 9 -3.34 -15.95 -3.00
C GLU A 9 -3.28 -17.47 -3.19
N LEU A 10 -4.29 -18.05 -3.85
CA LEU A 10 -4.35 -19.47 -4.12
C LEU A 10 -3.13 -19.91 -4.95
N ALA A 11 -2.83 -19.23 -6.04
CA ALA A 11 -1.71 -19.55 -6.92
C ALA A 11 -0.36 -19.47 -6.18
N THR A 12 -0.16 -18.45 -5.34
CA THR A 12 1.03 -18.30 -4.49
C THR A 12 1.17 -19.48 -3.53
N LYS A 13 0.10 -19.84 -2.82
CA LYS A 13 0.10 -20.96 -1.86
C LYS A 13 0.30 -22.31 -2.55
N THR A 14 -0.28 -22.53 -3.73
CA THR A 14 -0.06 -23.76 -4.52
C THR A 14 1.41 -23.98 -4.85
N HIS A 15 2.18 -22.91 -5.03
CA HIS A 15 3.62 -22.96 -5.26
C HIS A 15 4.46 -22.90 -3.97
N GLN A 16 3.86 -23.15 -2.81
CA GLN A 16 4.52 -23.23 -1.51
C GLN A 16 5.20 -21.92 -1.06
N HIS A 17 4.63 -20.79 -1.46
CA HIS A 17 4.97 -19.47 -0.97
C HIS A 17 3.93 -19.03 0.08
N GLY A 18 4.37 -18.40 1.17
CA GLY A 18 3.46 -17.78 2.13
C GLY A 18 2.79 -16.53 1.57
N TRP A 19 1.67 -16.19 2.17
CA TRP A 19 0.84 -15.06 1.75
C TRP A 19 0.31 -14.32 2.98
N GLN A 20 0.70 -13.07 3.11
CA GLN A 20 0.18 -12.18 4.11
C GLN A 20 -0.49 -11.00 3.42
N HIS A 21 -1.79 -10.83 3.64
CA HIS A 21 -2.59 -9.76 3.03
C HIS A 21 -2.79 -8.60 4.02
N TYR A 22 -2.61 -7.38 3.53
CA TYR A 22 -2.85 -6.14 4.25
C TYR A 22 -3.76 -5.22 3.42
N ASP A 23 -4.97 -4.95 3.95
CA ASP A 23 -5.94 -4.06 3.32
C ASP A 23 -5.78 -2.62 3.84
N LEU A 24 -5.56 -1.67 2.93
CA LEU A 24 -5.35 -0.25 3.25
C LEU A 24 -6.64 0.58 3.31
N SER A 25 -7.81 -0.05 3.18
CA SER A 25 -9.10 0.65 3.11
C SER A 25 -9.31 1.65 4.24
N ASP A 26 -9.01 1.25 5.48
CA ASP A 26 -9.26 2.05 6.68
C ASP A 26 -8.01 2.72 7.26
N ALA A 27 -6.88 2.70 6.54
CA ALA A 27 -5.61 3.17 7.10
C ALA A 27 -5.65 4.66 7.49
N PHE A 28 -6.13 5.51 6.57
CA PHE A 28 -6.28 6.95 6.82
C PHE A 28 -7.36 7.30 7.85
N PRO A 29 -8.62 6.81 7.78
CA PRO A 29 -9.62 7.14 8.77
C PRO A 29 -9.22 6.70 10.18
N ASN A 30 -8.63 5.51 10.34
CA ASN A 30 -8.14 5.06 11.65
C ASN A 30 -7.03 5.96 12.19
N TRP A 31 -6.06 6.33 11.35
CA TRP A 31 -5.00 7.25 11.73
C TRP A 31 -5.54 8.65 12.09
N MET A 32 -6.52 9.15 11.33
CA MET A 32 -7.14 10.46 11.60
C MET A 32 -7.87 10.45 12.95
N MET A 33 -8.61 9.39 13.27
CA MET A 33 -9.34 9.27 14.53
C MET A 33 -8.44 9.28 15.76
N ASN A 34 -7.17 8.88 15.61
CA ASN A 34 -6.17 8.92 16.68
C ASN A 34 -5.52 10.30 16.88
N GLN A 35 -5.86 11.31 16.07
CA GLN A 35 -5.34 12.65 16.26
C GLN A 35 -6.02 13.34 17.46
N LYS A 36 -5.22 13.98 18.32
CA LYS A 36 -5.70 14.65 19.55
C LYS A 36 -6.87 15.61 19.34
N ARG A 37 -6.99 16.23 18.15
CA ARG A 37 -8.07 17.16 17.80
C ARG A 37 -8.49 16.99 16.33
N ILE A 38 -9.52 16.19 16.07
CA ILE A 38 -10.02 15.92 14.72
C ILE A 38 -10.99 16.99 14.18
N THR A 39 -11.80 17.61 15.06
CA THR A 39 -12.86 18.55 14.68
C THR A 39 -12.40 19.72 13.80
N PRO A 40 -11.23 20.34 14.05
CA PRO A 40 -10.74 21.42 13.19
C PRO A 40 -10.51 21.00 11.74
N TYR A 41 -10.18 19.73 11.49
CA TYR A 41 -9.93 19.21 10.15
C TYR A 41 -11.19 19.11 9.31
N PHE A 42 -12.33 18.75 9.90
CA PHE A 42 -13.62 18.78 9.21
C PHE A 42 -14.03 20.20 8.79
N LYS A 43 -13.67 21.22 9.58
CA LYS A 43 -13.94 22.62 9.25
C LYS A 43 -12.95 23.20 8.26
N ARG A 44 -11.69 22.75 8.31
CA ARG A 44 -10.58 23.22 7.46
C ARG A 44 -9.68 22.04 7.04
N PRO A 45 -10.06 21.27 6.00
CA PRO A 45 -9.31 20.08 5.58
C PRO A 45 -7.86 20.35 5.20
N GLY A 46 -7.55 21.55 4.71
CA GLY A 46 -6.18 21.94 4.35
C GLY A 46 -5.17 21.88 5.51
N LEU A 47 -5.64 21.94 6.77
CA LEU A 47 -4.79 21.77 7.95
C LEU A 47 -4.21 20.35 8.08
N LEU A 48 -4.82 19.35 7.44
CA LEU A 48 -4.33 17.97 7.44
C LEU A 48 -3.07 17.80 6.58
N LYS A 49 -2.86 18.64 5.56
CA LYS A 49 -1.72 18.49 4.64
C LYS A 49 -0.38 18.54 5.36
N THR A 50 -0.27 19.35 6.40
CA THR A 50 0.96 19.44 7.24
C THR A 50 1.20 18.19 8.08
N LYS A 51 0.25 17.25 8.11
CA LYS A 51 0.31 16.02 8.88
C LYS A 51 0.52 14.76 8.02
N TYR A 52 0.47 14.87 6.69
CA TYR A 52 0.58 13.71 5.80
C TYR A 52 1.93 13.00 5.91
N SER A 53 3.02 13.69 6.26
CA SER A 53 4.31 13.05 6.53
C SER A 53 4.25 12.13 7.75
N TYR A 54 3.57 12.54 8.83
CA TYR A 54 3.36 11.69 10.00
C TYR A 54 2.47 10.50 9.67
N PHE A 55 1.39 10.71 8.90
CA PHE A 55 0.56 9.60 8.43
C PHE A 55 1.37 8.59 7.61
N PHE A 56 2.24 9.07 6.71
CA PHE A 56 3.12 8.21 5.93
C PHE A 56 4.06 7.37 6.82
N GLU A 57 4.74 8.01 7.77
CA GLU A 57 5.66 7.34 8.69
C GLU A 57 4.92 6.30 9.56
N ASP A 58 3.81 6.69 10.17
CA ASP A 58 2.98 5.82 11.00
C ASP A 58 2.45 4.62 10.21
N LEU A 59 2.01 4.83 8.97
CA LEU A 59 1.51 3.77 8.10
C LEU A 59 2.62 2.78 7.72
N VAL A 60 3.83 3.26 7.39
CA VAL A 60 4.97 2.39 7.10
C VAL A 60 5.29 1.53 8.33
N GLU A 61 5.40 2.14 9.51
CA GLU A 61 5.68 1.39 10.75
C GLU A 61 4.56 0.40 11.09
N GLN A 62 3.30 0.79 10.92
CA GLN A 62 2.16 -0.08 11.14
C GLN A 62 2.20 -1.30 10.21
N ILE A 63 2.48 -1.13 8.92
CA ILE A 63 2.57 -2.25 7.97
C ILE A 63 3.71 -3.18 8.38
N ILE A 64 4.91 -2.64 8.63
CA ILE A 64 6.09 -3.45 8.96
C ILE A 64 5.92 -4.21 10.28
N THR A 65 5.34 -3.58 11.30
CA THR A 65 5.12 -4.21 12.60
C THR A 65 4.06 -5.31 12.55
N ASN A 66 3.12 -5.23 11.60
CA ASN A 66 2.10 -6.26 11.41
C ASN A 66 2.60 -7.47 10.61
N ILE A 67 3.80 -7.42 10.03
CA ILE A 67 4.38 -8.58 9.32
C ILE A 67 4.62 -9.70 10.33
N GLU A 68 4.20 -10.91 9.99
CA GLU A 68 4.37 -12.06 10.86
C GLU A 68 5.86 -12.29 11.14
N PRO A 69 6.26 -12.58 12.40
CA PRO A 69 7.66 -12.87 12.72
C PRO A 69 8.23 -14.08 11.94
N SER A 70 7.37 -14.96 11.46
CA SER A 70 7.70 -16.11 10.62
C SER A 70 7.84 -15.79 9.13
N HIS A 71 7.60 -14.54 8.69
CA HIS A 71 7.68 -14.15 7.29
C HIS A 71 9.12 -14.28 6.77
N THR A 72 9.29 -15.01 5.68
CA THR A 72 10.57 -15.39 5.07
C THR A 72 10.73 -14.80 3.68
N GLU A 73 11.88 -15.06 3.04
CA GLU A 73 12.16 -14.66 1.67
C GLU A 73 11.26 -15.33 0.62
N LYS A 74 10.58 -16.42 0.99
CA LYS A 74 9.62 -17.13 0.14
C LYS A 74 8.21 -16.56 0.23
N ASP A 75 7.96 -15.65 1.16
CA ASP A 75 6.62 -15.17 1.44
C ASP A 75 6.33 -13.85 0.71
N VAL A 76 5.04 -13.63 0.50
CA VAL A 76 4.51 -12.47 -0.21
C VAL A 76 3.69 -11.61 0.74
N LEU A 77 4.13 -10.36 0.93
CA LEU A 77 3.30 -9.30 1.50
C LEU A 77 2.44 -8.69 0.39
N CYS A 78 1.14 -8.91 0.44
CA CYS A 78 0.19 -8.34 -0.48
C CYS A 78 -0.49 -7.10 0.12
N LEU A 79 -0.37 -5.96 -0.57
CA LEU A 79 -1.08 -4.72 -0.24
C LEU A 79 -2.26 -4.51 -1.20
N SER A 80 -3.45 -4.25 -0.66
CA SER A 80 -4.65 -3.94 -1.46
C SER A 80 -5.27 -2.60 -1.09
N SER A 81 -6.26 -2.18 -1.89
CA SER A 81 -7.08 -1.00 -1.64
C SER A 81 -6.29 0.31 -1.60
N CYS A 82 -5.13 0.35 -2.24
CA CYS A 82 -4.20 1.50 -2.19
C CYS A 82 -4.79 2.79 -2.77
N GLY A 83 -5.87 2.68 -3.56
CA GLY A 83 -6.62 3.84 -4.05
C GLY A 83 -7.19 4.71 -2.94
N THR A 84 -7.42 4.19 -1.73
CA THR A 84 -7.90 4.98 -0.58
C THR A 84 -6.86 5.98 -0.07
N LEU A 85 -5.58 5.79 -0.44
CA LEU A 85 -4.48 6.67 -0.05
C LEU A 85 -4.24 7.81 -1.05
N PHE A 86 -4.96 7.81 -2.19
CA PHE A 86 -4.84 8.83 -3.21
C PHE A 86 -5.16 10.23 -2.64
N GLY A 87 -4.31 11.21 -2.97
CA GLY A 87 -4.43 12.58 -2.46
C GLY A 87 -3.88 12.81 -1.04
N PHE A 88 -3.49 11.74 -0.33
CA PHE A 88 -2.83 11.83 0.98
C PHE A 88 -1.33 11.58 0.89
N LEU A 89 -0.90 10.57 0.14
CA LEU A 89 0.51 10.19 0.01
C LEU A 89 0.83 9.57 -1.36
N SER A 90 2.12 9.45 -1.65
CA SER A 90 2.66 8.76 -2.82
C SER A 90 2.71 7.25 -2.58
N ILE A 91 1.94 6.48 -3.36
CA ILE A 91 1.97 5.00 -3.30
C ILE A 91 3.34 4.45 -3.69
N SER A 92 4.01 5.08 -4.65
CA SER A 92 5.37 4.69 -5.05
C SER A 92 6.36 4.85 -3.89
N ASP A 93 6.30 5.96 -3.16
CA ASP A 93 7.18 6.18 -2.00
C ASP A 93 6.85 5.22 -0.86
N LEU A 94 5.56 4.94 -0.63
CA LEU A 94 5.12 3.96 0.36
C LEU A 94 5.68 2.58 0.04
N LEU A 95 5.52 2.12 -1.20
CA LEU A 95 6.04 0.84 -1.65
C LEU A 95 7.56 0.79 -1.52
N LYS A 96 8.27 1.86 -1.93
CA LYS A 96 9.73 1.96 -1.80
C LYS A 96 10.20 1.92 -0.35
N ALA A 97 9.47 2.53 0.58
CA ALA A 97 9.79 2.49 2.00
C ALA A 97 9.59 1.08 2.59
N ILE A 98 8.48 0.42 2.23
CA ILE A 98 8.14 -0.93 2.68
C ILE A 98 9.10 -1.96 2.11
N SER A 99 9.33 -1.97 0.79
CA SER A 99 10.18 -2.96 0.11
C SER A 99 11.62 -3.01 0.60
N LYS A 100 12.13 -1.95 1.26
CA LYS A 100 13.46 -1.95 1.89
C LYS A 100 13.51 -2.69 3.22
N ARG A 101 12.36 -2.93 3.84
CA ARG A 101 12.21 -3.47 5.20
C ARG A 101 11.51 -4.82 5.26
N VAL A 102 10.91 -5.25 4.15
CA VAL A 102 10.26 -6.57 4.02
C VAL A 102 11.27 -7.60 3.54
N THR A 103 11.36 -8.72 4.25
CA THR A 103 12.01 -9.94 3.74
C THR A 103 11.02 -10.64 2.81
N GLY A 104 11.41 -10.96 1.57
CA GLY A 104 10.53 -11.61 0.59
C GLY A 104 10.03 -10.69 -0.51
N ARG A 105 8.79 -10.89 -0.96
CA ARG A 105 8.21 -10.13 -2.09
C ARG A 105 7.06 -9.26 -1.63
N VAL A 106 6.93 -8.08 -2.23
CA VAL A 106 5.77 -7.21 -2.04
C VAL A 106 4.95 -7.19 -3.32
N VAL A 107 3.65 -7.46 -3.22
CA VAL A 107 2.68 -7.36 -4.33
C VAL A 107 1.70 -6.24 -4.01
N LEU A 108 1.43 -5.40 -5.00
CA LEU A 108 0.55 -4.25 -4.87
C LEU A 108 -0.64 -4.39 -5.83
N PHE A 109 -1.85 -4.43 -5.28
CA PHE A 109 -3.09 -4.31 -6.05
C PHE A 109 -3.54 -2.85 -6.02
N PHE A 110 -3.28 -2.13 -7.10
CA PHE A 110 -3.68 -0.72 -7.25
C PHE A 110 -4.62 -0.50 -8.44
N PRO A 111 -5.63 0.39 -8.32
CA PRO A 111 -6.49 0.77 -9.44
C PRO A 111 -5.73 1.74 -10.35
N GLY A 112 -5.28 1.29 -11.51
CA GLY A 112 -4.54 2.17 -12.40
C GLY A 112 -4.16 1.54 -13.71
N GLU A 113 -3.37 2.28 -14.46
CA GLU A 113 -2.94 1.90 -15.79
C GLU A 113 -1.44 1.68 -15.82
N LYS A 114 -1.03 0.79 -16.70
CA LYS A 114 0.35 0.67 -17.14
C LYS A 114 0.43 1.21 -18.56
N ILE A 115 1.21 2.26 -18.74
CA ILE A 115 1.56 2.81 -20.05
C ILE A 115 3.07 2.57 -20.21
N ASP A 116 3.45 1.73 -21.17
CA ASP A 116 4.81 1.20 -21.31
C ASP A 116 5.35 0.59 -20.00
N ASN A 117 6.44 1.10 -19.43
CA ASN A 117 6.97 0.62 -18.15
C ASN A 117 6.57 1.51 -16.97
N VAL A 118 5.61 2.42 -17.16
CA VAL A 118 5.18 3.41 -16.17
C VAL A 118 3.80 3.03 -15.63
N PHE A 119 3.72 2.85 -14.32
CA PHE A 119 2.47 2.61 -13.60
C PHE A 119 1.92 3.95 -13.10
N ARG A 120 0.61 4.20 -13.29
CA ARG A 120 -0.07 5.42 -12.84
C ARG A 120 -1.32 5.08 -12.04
N LEU A 121 -1.46 5.71 -10.87
CA LEU A 121 -2.66 5.64 -10.03
C LEU A 121 -3.56 6.85 -10.37
N LEU A 122 -4.76 6.62 -10.92
CA LEU A 122 -5.84 7.62 -11.08
C LEU A 122 -5.35 9.02 -11.54
N ASP A 123 -4.98 9.16 -12.82
CA ASP A 123 -4.48 10.41 -13.44
C ASP A 123 -3.32 11.12 -12.70
N ALA A 124 -2.66 10.46 -11.74
CA ALA A 124 -1.51 11.05 -11.05
C ALA A 124 -0.38 11.37 -12.04
N THR A 125 0.16 12.59 -11.91
CA THR A 125 1.25 13.12 -12.74
C THR A 125 2.53 12.31 -12.66
N ASP A 126 2.78 11.68 -11.51
CA ASP A 126 4.03 10.96 -11.24
C ASP A 126 3.79 9.46 -11.36
N GLY A 127 4.09 8.93 -12.54
CA GLY A 127 4.17 7.49 -12.74
C GLY A 127 5.51 6.93 -12.24
N TRP A 128 5.54 5.68 -11.81
CA TRP A 128 6.75 4.99 -11.34
C TRP A 128 7.05 3.78 -12.23
N GLY A 129 8.32 3.47 -12.52
CA GLY A 129 8.61 2.53 -13.61
C GLY A 129 9.97 1.84 -13.69
N TYR A 130 10.71 1.67 -12.58
CA TYR A 130 12.05 1.04 -12.67
C TYR A 130 12.24 -0.26 -11.87
N GLN A 131 11.31 -0.63 -10.98
CA GLN A 131 11.45 -1.82 -10.12
C GLN A 131 10.20 -2.70 -10.02
N ALA A 132 9.15 -2.37 -10.76
CA ALA A 132 7.89 -3.11 -10.73
C ALA A 132 7.77 -4.00 -11.96
N THR A 133 7.51 -5.29 -11.74
CA THR A 133 7.15 -6.24 -12.78
C THR A 133 5.64 -6.40 -12.78
N THR A 134 5.01 -6.22 -13.93
CA THR A 134 3.58 -6.47 -14.09
C THR A 134 3.31 -7.96 -14.08
N ILE A 135 2.27 -8.37 -13.38
CA ILE A 135 1.73 -9.71 -13.50
C ILE A 135 0.58 -9.65 -14.49
N SER A 136 0.86 -10.03 -15.74
CA SER A 136 -0.13 -10.24 -16.79
C SER A 136 -0.41 -11.75 -16.92
N ASN A 137 -1.63 -12.08 -17.34
CA ASN A 137 -1.94 -13.42 -17.82
C ASN A 137 -1.29 -13.69 -19.18
#